data_AF-A0A830FAE5-F1
#
_entry.id   AF-A0A830FAE5-F1
#
_cell.length_a   1.000
_cell.length_b   1.000
_cell.length_c   1.000
_cell.angle_alpha   90.00
_cell.angle_beta   90.00
_cell.angle_gamma   90.00
#
_symmetry.space_group_name_H-M   'P 1'
#
loop_
_entity.id
_entity.type
_entity.pdbx_description
1 polymer ?
#
loop_
_entity_poly.entity_id
_entity_poly.type
_entity_poly.pdbx_seq_one_letter_code
_entity_poly.pdbx_strand_id
1 'polypeptide(L)'
;MSDEHRDVHVHADLNAVEHKLAANLPADEVAFWTVNGMPRQTGAGARIVFSTNDRVVAEGEIVDVVDGRIWFDGLEETDGEVIPAIQPPTRGFKYGPAVQEGSP
;
A
#
# COMPACT_ATOMS: atom_id res chain seq x y z
N MET A 1 16.30 -17.27 -7.05
CA MET A 1 15.26 -17.44 -6.03
C MET A 1 14.48 -16.15 -6.06
N SER A 2 13.26 -16.14 -6.59
CA SER A 2 12.38 -14.99 -6.42
C SER A 2 12.08 -14.93 -4.93
N ASP A 3 12.64 -13.94 -4.23
CA ASP A 3 12.06 -13.54 -2.96
C ASP A 3 10.66 -13.02 -3.32
N GLU A 4 9.64 -13.85 -3.11
CA GLU A 4 8.25 -13.46 -3.31
C GLU A 4 7.90 -12.44 -2.22
N HIS A 5 8.17 -11.17 -2.52
CA HIS A 5 7.70 -10.05 -1.71
C HIS A 5 6.18 -10.08 -1.65
N ARG A 6 5.64 -9.98 -0.44
CA ARG A 6 4.21 -9.93 -0.18
C ARG A 6 3.69 -8.52 -0.29
N ASP A 7 2.48 -8.43 -0.80
CA ASP A 7 1.73 -7.19 -0.82
C ASP A 7 1.37 -6.72 0.58
N VAL A 8 1.20 -5.41 0.69
CA VAL A 8 0.96 -4.72 1.94
C VAL A 8 -0.38 -4.01 1.91
N HIS A 9 -1.20 -4.26 2.93
CA HIS A 9 -2.44 -3.53 3.15
C HIS A 9 -2.27 -2.53 4.29
N VAL A 10 -2.64 -1.29 4.01
CA VAL A 10 -2.65 -0.17 4.93
C VAL A 10 -4.09 0.25 5.16
N HIS A 11 -4.43 0.45 6.44
CA HIS A 11 -5.68 1.12 6.81
C HIS A 11 -5.37 2.58 7.09
N ALA A 12 -5.93 3.48 6.29
CA ALA A 12 -5.74 4.92 6.41
C ALA A 12 -7.02 5.67 6.03
N ASP A 13 -7.14 6.87 6.57
CA ASP A 13 -8.12 7.87 6.22
C ASP A 13 -7.76 8.55 4.88
N LEU A 14 -8.78 8.94 4.12
CA LEU A 14 -8.64 9.47 2.75
C LEU A 14 -7.66 10.64 2.66
N ASN A 15 -7.67 11.55 3.64
CA ASN A 15 -6.75 12.69 3.67
C ASN A 15 -5.27 12.26 3.72
N ALA A 16 -4.97 11.12 4.36
CA ALA A 16 -3.60 10.60 4.42
C ALA A 16 -3.16 9.97 3.08
N VAL A 17 -4.12 9.62 2.22
CA VAL A 17 -3.91 9.02 0.89
C VAL A 17 -3.85 10.09 -0.20
N GLU A 18 -4.69 11.13 -0.11
CA GLU A 18 -4.87 12.14 -1.16
C GLU A 18 -3.55 12.80 -1.61
N HIS A 19 -2.72 13.24 -0.65
CA HIS A 19 -1.43 13.87 -0.95
C HIS A 19 -0.35 12.89 -1.46
N LYS A 20 -0.67 11.61 -1.57
CA LYS A 20 0.23 10.55 -2.05
C LYS A 20 -0.21 10.02 -3.42
N LEU A 21 -1.34 10.48 -3.95
CA LEU A 21 -1.79 10.16 -5.29
C LEU A 21 -0.78 10.67 -6.32
N ALA A 22 -0.49 9.88 -7.35
CA ALA A 22 0.45 10.25 -8.41
C ALA A 22 0.05 11.58 -9.08
N ALA A 23 -1.25 11.84 -9.23
CA ALA A 23 -1.78 13.10 -9.75
C ALA A 23 -1.42 14.35 -8.89
N ASN A 24 -1.09 14.13 -7.61
CA ASN A 24 -0.75 15.17 -6.65
C ASN A 24 0.76 15.23 -6.34
N LEU A 25 1.56 14.33 -6.92
CA LEU A 25 3.01 14.30 -6.76
C LEU A 25 3.71 14.99 -7.94
N PRO A 26 4.86 15.65 -7.71
CA PRO A 26 5.78 16.02 -8.78
C PRO A 26 6.25 14.79 -9.57
N ALA A 27 6.55 14.98 -10.86
CA ALA A 27 6.84 13.89 -11.81
C ALA A 27 8.04 12.98 -11.47
N ASP A 28 8.87 13.36 -10.49
CA ASP A 28 10.06 12.61 -10.05
C ASP A 28 10.04 12.32 -8.53
N GLU A 29 8.89 12.48 -7.87
CA GLU A 29 8.76 12.30 -6.43
C GLU A 29 8.05 10.98 -6.08
N VAL A 30 8.65 10.23 -5.16
CA VAL A 30 8.06 9.02 -4.59
C VAL A 30 7.42 9.33 -3.23
N ALA A 31 6.29 8.71 -2.96
CA ALA A 31 5.64 8.81 -1.66
C ALA A 31 6.13 7.70 -0.73
N PHE A 32 5.90 7.87 0.58
CA PHE A 32 6.18 6.84 1.56
C PHE A 32 5.08 6.68 2.61
N TRP A 33 5.03 5.51 3.24
CA TRP A 33 4.19 5.23 4.40
C TRP A 33 5.06 4.83 5.60
N THR A 34 4.78 5.43 6.75
CA THR A 34 5.50 5.13 8.00
C THR A 34 4.87 3.92 8.68
N VAL A 35 5.72 2.99 9.13
CA VAL A 35 5.32 1.75 9.78
C VAL A 35 6.10 1.50 11.07
N ASN A 36 5.53 0.69 11.96
CA ASN A 36 6.23 0.28 13.17
C ASN A 36 7.03 -1.00 12.92
N GLY A 37 8.36 -0.87 13.04
CA GLY A 37 9.33 -1.92 12.79
C GLY A 37 9.63 -2.12 11.30
N MET A 38 10.57 -3.02 10.99
CA MET A 38 10.99 -3.28 9.62
C MET A 38 10.04 -4.27 8.91
N PRO A 39 9.44 -3.92 7.77
CA PRO A 39 8.78 -4.88 6.90
C PRO A 39 9.84 -5.80 6.28
N ARG A 40 9.78 -7.10 6.56
CA ARG A 40 10.77 -8.11 6.13
C ARG A 40 10.25 -9.10 5.10
N GLN A 41 8.96 -9.02 4.77
CA GLN A 41 8.31 -9.91 3.81
C GLN A 41 7.75 -9.12 2.62
N THR A 42 8.17 -7.88 2.43
CA THR A 42 7.78 -7.03 1.30
C THR A 42 9.01 -6.28 0.82
N GLY A 43 8.94 -5.69 -0.37
CA GLY A 43 10.07 -5.05 -1.02
C GLY A 43 9.67 -4.52 -2.39
N ALA A 44 10.65 -4.04 -3.15
CA ALA A 44 10.44 -3.50 -4.48
C ALA A 44 9.66 -4.47 -5.39
N GLY A 45 8.70 -3.95 -6.14
CA GLY A 45 7.82 -4.68 -7.05
C GLY A 45 6.59 -5.33 -6.41
N ALA A 46 6.43 -5.27 -5.08
CA ALA A 46 5.18 -5.67 -4.42
C ALA A 46 4.18 -4.51 -4.40
N ARG A 47 2.89 -4.80 -4.21
CA ARG A 47 1.84 -3.78 -4.12
C ARG A 47 1.69 -3.24 -2.70
N ILE A 48 1.37 -1.96 -2.61
CA ILE A 48 0.82 -1.35 -1.40
C ILE A 48 -0.60 -0.89 -1.69
N VAL A 49 -1.54 -1.35 -0.85
CA VAL A 49 -2.98 -1.11 -1.00
C VAL A 49 -3.48 -0.33 0.20
N PHE A 50 -4.11 0.81 -0.06
CA PHE A 50 -4.71 1.67 0.96
C PHE A 50 -6.21 1.43 1.01
N SER A 51 -6.73 1.27 2.22
CA SER A 51 -8.14 1.06 2.46
C SER A 51 -8.67 1.96 3.58
N THR A 52 -9.91 2.40 3.42
CA THR A 52 -10.67 3.08 4.46
C THR A 52 -11.90 2.24 4.78
N ASN A 53 -12.06 1.87 6.05
CA ASN A 53 -13.09 0.94 6.52
C ASN A 53 -13.05 -0.43 5.80
N ASP A 54 -13.94 -0.61 4.83
CA ASP A 54 -14.19 -1.83 4.05
C ASP A 54 -13.96 -1.61 2.54
N ARG A 55 -13.30 -0.51 2.15
CA ARG A 55 -13.03 -0.20 0.74
C ARG A 55 -11.56 0.10 0.48
N VAL A 56 -11.02 -0.48 -0.58
CA VAL A 56 -9.77 0.00 -1.19
C VAL A 56 -10.03 1.37 -1.79
N VAL A 57 -9.14 2.31 -1.54
CA VAL A 57 -9.27 3.69 -2.02
C VAL A 57 -8.15 4.05 -2.99
N ALA A 58 -6.97 3.46 -2.81
CA ALA A 58 -5.84 3.68 -3.70
C ALA A 58 -4.82 2.53 -3.60
N GLU A 59 -3.98 2.40 -4.61
CA GLU A 59 -2.89 1.43 -4.63
C GLU A 59 -1.66 1.95 -5.38
N GLY A 60 -0.51 1.32 -5.16
CA GLY A 60 0.72 1.65 -5.86
C GLY A 60 1.75 0.53 -5.78
N GLU A 61 2.86 0.71 -6.48
CA GLU A 61 3.99 -0.21 -6.47
C GLU A 61 5.04 0.23 -5.47
N ILE A 62 5.49 -0.68 -4.62
CA ILE A 62 6.58 -0.45 -3.68
C ILE A 62 7.88 -0.36 -4.47
N VAL A 63 8.67 0.69 -4.22
CA VAL A 63 9.99 0.89 -4.84
C VAL A 63 11.13 0.60 -3.86
N ASP A 64 10.91 0.76 -2.55
CA ASP A 64 11.92 0.45 -1.53
C ASP A 64 11.31 0.30 -0.12
N VAL A 65 12.03 -0.34 0.79
CA VAL A 65 11.68 -0.49 2.20
C VAL A 65 12.90 -0.22 3.07
N VAL A 66 12.93 0.94 3.72
CA VAL A 66 14.07 1.38 4.52
C VAL A 66 13.61 2.18 5.74
N ASP A 67 14.28 1.98 6.87
CA ASP A 67 14.10 2.76 8.12
C ASP A 67 12.65 2.93 8.60
N GLY A 68 11.85 1.86 8.55
CA GLY A 68 10.45 1.91 8.98
C GLY A 68 9.55 2.69 8.03
N ARG A 69 9.96 2.80 6.75
CA ARG A 69 9.19 3.39 5.67
C ARG A 69 9.04 2.39 4.52
N ILE A 70 7.86 2.41 3.90
CA ILE A 70 7.59 1.75 2.63
C ILE A 70 7.46 2.85 1.60
N TRP A 71 8.36 2.88 0.61
CA TRP A 71 8.38 3.87 -0.47
C TRP A 71 7.66 3.29 -1.69
N PHE A 72 6.93 4.13 -2.42
CA PHE A 72 6.15 3.72 -3.59
C PHE A 72 6.02 4.84 -4.62
N ASP A 73 5.82 4.44 -5.89
CA ASP A 73 5.73 5.33 -7.05
C ASP A 73 4.33 5.94 -7.19
N GLY A 74 4.00 6.81 -6.23
CA GLY A 74 2.67 7.41 -6.11
C GLY A 74 1.55 6.38 -5.91
N LEU A 75 0.33 6.87 -5.76
CA LEU A 75 -0.87 6.04 -5.68
C LEU A 75 -1.82 6.35 -6.82
N GLU A 76 -2.44 5.32 -7.35
CA GLU A 76 -3.56 5.41 -8.27
C GLU A 76 -4.87 5.22 -7.49
N GLU A 77 -5.87 6.05 -7.79
CA GLU A 77 -7.20 5.87 -7.23
C GLU A 77 -7.84 4.59 -7.76
N THR A 78 -8.58 3.91 -6.90
CA THR A 78 -9.33 2.69 -7.27
C THR A 78 -10.82 2.94 -7.17
N ASP A 79 -11.63 2.17 -7.90
CA ASP A 79 -13.09 2.29 -7.92
C ASP A 79 -13.80 1.81 -6.64
N GLY A 80 -13.09 1.69 -5.52
CA GLY A 80 -13.72 1.40 -4.23
C GLY A 80 -13.97 -0.08 -3.96
N GLU A 81 -13.10 -0.98 -4.42
CA GLU A 81 -13.24 -2.43 -4.23
C GLU A 81 -13.55 -2.75 -2.77
N VAL A 82 -14.66 -3.48 -2.55
CA VAL A 82 -15.10 -3.85 -1.20
C VAL A 82 -14.24 -5.02 -0.70
N ILE A 83 -13.55 -4.79 0.40
CA ILE A 83 -12.74 -5.78 1.09
C ILE A 83 -13.31 -6.08 2.48
N PRO A 84 -13.08 -7.28 3.04
CA PRO A 84 -13.45 -7.55 4.42
C PRO A 84 -12.84 -6.49 5.34
N ALA A 85 -13.68 -5.87 6.19
CA ALA A 85 -13.23 -4.80 7.07
C ALA A 85 -11.98 -5.22 7.85
N ILE A 86 -10.87 -4.55 7.56
CA ILE A 86 -9.58 -4.86 8.17
C ILE A 86 -9.44 -3.98 9.40
N GLN A 87 -9.37 -4.58 10.60
CA GLN A 87 -9.03 -3.80 11.80
C GLN A 87 -7.69 -3.09 11.60
N PRO A 88 -7.57 -1.80 11.98
CA PRO A 88 -6.35 -1.03 11.82
C PRO A 88 -5.15 -1.79 12.38
N PRO A 89 -4.11 -2.06 11.56
CA PRO A 89 -2.95 -2.79 12.03
C PRO A 89 -2.16 -2.00 13.07
N THR A 90 -1.74 -2.67 14.14
CA THR A 90 -0.84 -2.09 15.14
C THR A 90 0.53 -1.69 14.58
N ARG A 91 0.93 -2.32 13.46
CA ARG A 91 2.19 -2.03 12.77
C ARG A 91 2.08 -0.92 11.71
N GLY A 92 0.90 -0.36 11.50
CA GLY A 92 0.62 0.55 10.37
C GLY A 92 0.41 -0.18 9.04
N PHE A 93 0.58 -1.51 9.00
CA PHE A 93 0.31 -2.34 7.83
C PHE A 93 0.04 -3.82 8.19
N LYS A 94 -0.52 -4.58 7.24
CA LYS A 94 -0.59 -6.05 7.26
C LYS A 94 -0.05 -6.61 5.94
N TYR A 95 0.52 -7.81 5.99
CA TYR A 95 0.75 -8.56 4.76
C TYR A 95 -0.58 -9.14 4.28
N GLY A 96 -1.00 -8.78 3.09
CA GLY A 96 -2.18 -9.36 2.45
C GLY A 96 -1.83 -10.67 1.74
N PRO A 97 -2.82 -11.49 1.34
CA PRO A 97 -2.74 -12.08 0.02
C PRO A 97 -2.71 -10.94 -1.01
N ALA A 98 -1.99 -11.12 -2.13
CA ALA A 98 -2.20 -10.25 -3.28
C ALA A 98 -3.70 -10.17 -3.53
N VAL A 99 -4.23 -8.95 -3.76
CA VAL A 99 -5.63 -8.78 -4.18
C VAL A 99 -5.84 -9.80 -5.29
N GLN A 100 -6.68 -10.81 -5.06
CA GLN A 100 -6.92 -11.83 -6.07
C GLN A 100 -7.63 -11.09 -7.19
N GLU A 101 -6.88 -10.68 -8.22
CA GLU A 101 -7.46 -10.33 -9.50
C GLU A 101 -8.41 -11.48 -9.84
N GLY A 102 -9.70 -11.17 -9.87
CA GLY A 102 -10.74 -12.16 -10.09
C GLY A 102 -10.35 -13.00 -11.30
N SER A 103 -10.12 -14.29 -11.08
CA SER A 103 -10.06 -15.22 -12.20
C SER A 103 -11.38 -15.15 -12.97
N PRO A 104 -11.33 -15.17 -14.32
CA PRO A 104 -12.45 -14.91 -15.21
C PRO A 104 -13.63 -15.87 -15.05
#